data_AF-A0A8T4LC78-F1
#
_entry.id   AF-A0A8T4LC78-F1
#
_cell.length_a   1.000
_cell.length_b   1.000
_cell.length_c   1.000
_cell.angle_alpha   90.00
_cell.angle_beta   90.00
_cell.angle_gamma   90.00
#
_symmetry.space_group_name_H-M   'P 1'
#
loop_
_entity.id
_entity.type
_entity.pdbx_description
1 polymer ?
#
loop_
_entity_poly.entity_id
_entity_poly.type
_entity_poly.pdbx_seq_one_letter_code
_entity_poly.pdbx_strand_id
1 'polypeptide(L)'
;MNWKLLKRPRVLILIFFLFIAYLSINPSFGREGVAIKSVEEFSDASLAGIKVPPHINPKNREIIQTINGVEVQDIDSYLSELDKAAFNKSLTIATDKDTYTLVKKTDHLGIIVGEVVNSNIRKGLDLEGGTRVILQPKEKLTDEQFKTLMDVMENRLNAFGLSDVPIRKASDLLGNDFVIVEVAGATREDVEELIASQGKFEAKIG
;
A
#
# COMPACT_ATOMS: atom_id res chain seq x y z
N MET A 1 35.13 -6.02 27.09
CA MET A 1 35.10 -5.12 25.92
C MET A 1 36.41 -4.34 25.87
N ASN A 2 37.26 -4.50 24.85
CA ASN A 2 38.54 -3.78 24.79
C ASN A 2 38.32 -2.31 24.41
N TRP A 3 38.19 -1.42 25.40
CA TRP A 3 37.93 0.02 25.23
C TRP A 3 38.96 0.74 24.34
N LYS A 4 40.16 0.18 24.20
CA LYS A 4 41.22 0.68 23.30
C LYS A 4 40.84 0.58 21.80
N LEU A 5 39.94 -0.33 21.41
CA LEU A 5 39.46 -0.44 20.02
C LEU A 5 38.49 0.70 19.66
N LEU A 6 37.63 1.12 20.59
CA LEU A 6 36.65 2.20 20.41
C LEU A 6 37.29 3.58 20.24
N LYS A 7 38.51 3.78 20.77
CA LYS A 7 39.27 5.04 20.61
C LYS A 7 40.03 5.15 19.28
N ARG A 8 40.03 4.10 18.44
CA ARG A 8 40.70 4.17 17.13
C ARG A 8 39.92 5.11 16.21
N PRO A 9 40.56 6.06 15.52
CA PRO A 9 39.87 7.04 14.67
C PRO A 9 39.02 6.39 13.58
N ARG A 10 39.48 5.28 13.00
CA ARG A 10 38.72 4.50 12.00
C ARG A 10 37.41 3.92 12.57
N VAL A 11 37.43 3.49 13.82
CA VAL A 11 36.26 2.92 14.51
C VAL A 11 35.28 4.03 14.88
N LEU A 12 35.78 5.19 15.32
CA LEU A 12 34.94 6.36 15.60
C LEU A 12 34.21 6.86 14.34
N ILE A 13 34.92 6.92 13.21
CA ILE A 13 34.30 7.29 11.91
C ILE A 13 33.21 6.29 11.53
N LEU A 14 33.46 4.98 11.66
CA LEU A 14 32.45 3.96 11.38
C LEU A 14 31.22 4.10 12.29
N ILE A 15 31.43 4.29 13.59
CA ILE A 15 30.33 4.49 14.56
C ILE A 15 29.53 5.74 14.23
N PHE A 16 30.21 6.83 13.84
CA PHE A 16 29.56 8.06 13.42
C PHE A 16 28.65 7.83 12.20
N PHE A 17 29.13 7.14 11.16
CA PHE A 17 28.31 6.80 10.00
C PHE A 17 27.17 5.82 10.32
N LEU A 18 27.39 4.84 11.20
CA LEU A 18 26.34 3.94 11.65
C LEU A 18 25.26 4.69 12.46
N PHE A 19 25.67 5.65 13.29
CA PHE A 19 24.74 6.48 14.04
C PHE A 19 23.91 7.38 13.11
N ILE A 20 24.54 8.02 12.13
CA ILE A 20 23.81 8.77 11.10
C ILE A 20 22.87 7.86 10.33
N ALA A 21 23.31 6.68 9.90
CA ALA A 21 22.47 5.72 9.19
C ALA A 21 21.24 5.32 10.03
N TYR A 22 21.43 5.06 11.32
CA TYR A 22 20.34 4.77 12.25
C TYR A 22 19.35 5.94 12.35
N LEU A 23 19.83 7.18 12.45
CA LEU A 23 18.98 8.36 12.45
C LEU A 23 18.24 8.54 11.12
N SER A 24 18.89 8.26 9.99
CA SER A 24 18.29 8.36 8.65
C SER A 24 17.16 7.35 8.41
N ILE A 25 17.23 6.17 9.02
CA ILE A 25 16.15 5.17 8.97
C ILE A 25 14.88 5.69 9.66
N ASN A 26 15.03 6.62 10.62
CA ASN A 26 13.97 7.22 11.42
C ASN A 26 13.02 6.13 11.96
N PRO A 27 13.47 5.26 12.88
CA PRO A 27 12.62 4.23 13.46
C PRO A 27 11.50 4.85 14.30
N SER A 28 10.29 4.33 14.18
CA SER A 28 9.17 4.62 15.08
C SER A 28 8.88 3.40 15.95
N PHE A 29 8.66 3.63 17.24
CA PHE A 29 8.34 2.58 18.21
C PHE A 29 6.94 2.82 18.79
N GLY A 30 6.22 1.75 19.09
CA GLY A 30 4.92 1.82 19.79
C GLY A 30 3.82 2.50 18.99
N ARG A 31 3.84 2.42 17.65
CA ARG A 31 2.71 2.84 16.83
C ARG A 31 1.74 1.68 16.73
N GLU A 32 0.66 1.76 17.50
CA GLU A 32 -0.43 0.79 17.49
C GLU A 32 -1.53 1.24 16.53
N GLY A 33 -2.29 0.27 16.03
CA GLY A 33 -3.37 0.49 15.08
C GLY A 33 -3.07 -0.06 13.70
N VAL A 34 -3.84 0.42 12.73
CA VAL A 34 -3.89 -0.17 11.40
C VAL A 34 -3.72 0.90 10.34
N ALA A 35 -2.74 0.72 9.46
CA ALA A 35 -2.41 1.69 8.42
C ALA A 35 -3.39 1.61 7.24
N ILE A 36 -3.87 2.76 6.77
CA ILE A 36 -4.69 2.87 5.56
C ILE A 36 -3.77 2.76 4.34
N LYS A 37 -3.87 1.65 3.60
CA LYS A 37 -3.12 1.40 2.36
C LYS A 37 -3.73 2.13 1.17
N SER A 38 -5.03 1.99 1.00
CA SER A 38 -5.80 2.67 -0.05
C SER A 38 -7.25 2.88 0.38
N VAL A 39 -7.92 3.75 -0.37
CA VAL A 39 -9.36 3.97 -0.25
C VAL A 39 -9.95 3.89 -1.64
N GLU A 40 -10.97 3.05 -1.80
CA GLU A 40 -11.70 2.88 -3.05
C GLU A 40 -12.50 4.14 -3.38
N GLU A 41 -12.51 4.57 -4.64
CA GLU A 41 -13.27 5.73 -5.08
C GLU A 41 -14.77 5.53 -4.86
N PHE A 42 -15.47 6.57 -4.40
CA PHE A 42 -16.92 6.55 -4.12
C PHE A 42 -17.38 5.56 -3.04
N SER A 43 -16.46 4.92 -2.31
CA SER A 43 -16.76 4.13 -1.12
C SER A 43 -17.28 4.99 0.04
N ASP A 44 -17.85 4.34 1.06
CA ASP A 44 -18.31 5.03 2.28
C ASP A 44 -17.18 5.81 2.96
N ALA A 45 -15.94 5.29 2.94
CA ALA A 45 -14.76 5.98 3.45
C ALA A 45 -14.34 7.18 2.59
N SER A 46 -14.33 7.02 1.27
CA SER A 46 -13.99 8.12 0.34
C SER A 46 -14.98 9.27 0.46
N LEU A 47 -16.28 8.96 0.54
CA LEU A 47 -17.35 9.93 0.72
C LEU A 47 -17.29 10.64 2.08
N ALA A 48 -16.75 9.97 3.11
CA ALA A 48 -16.50 10.56 4.42
C ALA A 48 -15.25 11.46 4.45
N GLY A 49 -14.49 11.54 3.35
CA GLY A 49 -13.34 12.41 3.21
C GLY A 49 -11.98 11.74 3.47
N ILE A 50 -11.95 10.42 3.71
CA ILE A 50 -10.70 9.68 3.86
C ILE A 50 -9.99 9.63 2.51
N LYS A 51 -8.74 10.10 2.46
CA LYS A 51 -7.93 10.17 1.24
C LYS A 51 -6.51 9.71 1.51
N VAL A 52 -5.97 8.91 0.60
CA VAL A 52 -4.56 8.50 0.62
C VAL A 52 -3.84 9.19 -0.53
N PRO A 53 -2.84 10.05 -0.26
CA PRO A 53 -2.03 10.64 -1.32
C PRO A 53 -1.29 9.56 -2.13
N PRO A 54 -1.14 9.73 -3.46
CA PRO A 54 -0.34 8.81 -4.26
C PRO A 54 1.13 8.85 -3.84
N HIS A 55 1.83 7.72 -3.97
CA HIS A 55 3.26 7.55 -3.66
C HIS A 55 3.68 7.92 -2.22
N ILE A 56 2.75 7.91 -1.26
CA ILE A 56 3.08 8.14 0.13
C ILE A 56 3.99 7.03 0.67
N ASN A 57 5.05 7.41 1.40
CA ASN A 57 5.88 6.41 2.08
C ASN A 57 5.00 5.59 3.04
N PRO A 58 5.09 4.24 3.06
CA PRO A 58 4.29 3.39 3.94
C PRO A 58 4.29 3.81 5.40
N LYS A 59 5.42 4.33 5.91
CA LYS A 59 5.53 4.83 7.30
C LYS A 59 4.63 6.06 7.55
N ASN A 60 4.37 6.88 6.54
CA ASN A 60 3.61 8.13 6.67
C ASN A 60 2.10 7.94 6.37
N ARG A 61 1.68 6.71 6.08
CA ARG A 61 0.27 6.36 5.98
C ARG A 61 -0.44 6.71 7.29
N GLU A 62 -1.67 7.12 7.12
CA GLU A 62 -2.58 7.40 8.21
C GLU A 62 -2.96 6.11 8.91
N ILE A 63 -3.05 6.15 10.24
CA ILE A 63 -3.26 4.98 11.08
C ILE A 63 -4.60 5.11 11.79
N ILE A 64 -5.47 4.13 11.61
CA ILE A 64 -6.70 3.97 12.37
C ILE A 64 -6.34 3.52 13.78
N GLN A 65 -6.75 4.30 14.77
CA GLN A 65 -6.51 4.05 16.19
C GLN A 65 -7.76 3.58 16.91
N THR A 66 -8.94 4.09 16.52
CA THR A 66 -10.20 3.67 17.14
C THR A 66 -11.35 3.58 16.14
N ILE A 67 -12.30 2.69 16.43
CA ILE A 67 -13.60 2.61 15.77
C ILE A 67 -14.68 2.72 16.85
N ASN A 68 -15.57 3.70 16.72
CA ASN A 68 -16.59 4.05 17.72
C ASN A 68 -16.01 4.23 19.14
N GLY A 69 -14.78 4.72 19.25
CA GLY A 69 -14.06 4.91 20.52
C GLY A 69 -13.45 3.64 21.12
N VAL A 70 -13.58 2.48 20.45
CA VAL A 70 -12.89 1.24 20.82
C VAL A 70 -11.53 1.21 20.16
N GLU A 71 -10.48 0.91 20.92
CA GLU A 71 -9.10 0.83 20.42
C GLU A 71 -8.93 -0.31 19.42
N VAL A 72 -8.22 0.00 18.33
CA VAL A 72 -7.79 -0.93 17.31
C VAL A 72 -6.26 -1.00 17.40
N GLN A 73 -5.72 -2.19 17.66
CA GLN A 73 -4.29 -2.41 17.81
C GLN A 73 -3.68 -3.10 16.57
N ASP A 74 -4.47 -3.90 15.88
CA ASP A 74 -4.08 -4.75 14.77
C ASP A 74 -5.24 -4.96 13.77
N ILE A 75 -4.97 -5.69 12.70
CA ILE A 75 -5.96 -5.94 11.64
C ILE A 75 -7.14 -6.77 12.16
N ASP A 76 -6.92 -7.70 13.07
CA ASP A 76 -7.99 -8.56 13.60
C ASP A 76 -8.97 -7.76 14.47
N SER A 77 -8.46 -6.87 15.32
CA SER A 77 -9.27 -5.93 16.09
C SER A 77 -10.05 -4.99 15.17
N TYR A 78 -9.42 -4.45 14.12
CA TYR A 78 -10.10 -3.66 13.09
C TYR A 78 -11.30 -4.41 12.47
N LEU A 79 -11.08 -5.64 11.99
CA LEU A 79 -12.13 -6.45 11.37
C LEU A 79 -13.25 -6.76 12.37
N SER A 80 -12.89 -7.14 13.59
CA SER A 80 -13.86 -7.48 14.64
C SER A 80 -14.74 -6.29 15.04
N GLU A 81 -14.18 -5.08 15.11
CA GLU A 81 -14.95 -3.86 15.42
C GLU A 81 -15.80 -3.42 14.24
N LEU A 82 -15.32 -3.62 13.01
CA LEU A 82 -16.10 -3.37 11.80
C LEU A 82 -17.31 -4.31 11.70
N ASP A 83 -17.15 -5.59 12.05
CA ASP A 83 -18.24 -6.58 12.02
C ASP A 83 -19.31 -6.28 13.06
N LYS A 84 -18.93 -5.78 14.24
CA LYS A 84 -19.87 -5.34 15.29
C LYS A 84 -20.67 -4.10 14.87
N ALA A 85 -20.16 -3.29 13.96
CA ALA A 85 -20.85 -2.09 13.49
C ALA A 85 -22.10 -2.45 12.68
N ALA A 86 -23.24 -1.93 13.12
CA ALA A 86 -24.52 -2.14 12.46
C ALA A 86 -24.62 -1.39 11.13
N PHE A 87 -25.25 -2.01 10.13
CA PHE A 87 -25.54 -1.36 8.86
C PHE A 87 -26.47 -0.15 9.03
N ASN A 88 -26.29 0.83 8.15
CA ASN A 88 -27.08 2.07 8.10
C ASN A 88 -27.04 2.87 9.42
N LYS A 89 -25.99 2.68 10.23
CA LYS A 89 -25.70 3.47 11.43
C LYS A 89 -24.41 4.24 11.23
N SER A 90 -24.28 5.33 11.98
CA SER A 90 -23.06 6.12 12.04
C SER A 90 -21.93 5.30 12.67
N LEU A 91 -20.79 5.28 11.99
CA LEU A 91 -19.52 4.72 12.43
C LEU A 91 -18.52 5.87 12.50
N THR A 92 -17.85 6.02 13.63
CA THR A 92 -16.78 7.01 13.81
C THR A 92 -15.43 6.30 13.78
N ILE A 93 -14.53 6.75 12.92
CA ILE A 93 -13.15 6.24 12.81
C ILE A 93 -12.23 7.39 13.20
N ALA A 94 -11.47 7.21 14.29
CA ALA A 94 -10.43 8.17 14.65
C ALA A 94 -9.06 7.63 14.24
N THR A 95 -8.28 8.49 13.60
CA THR A 95 -6.93 8.18 13.12
C THR A 95 -5.89 9.04 13.83
N ASP A 96 -4.61 8.81 13.52
CA ASP A 96 -3.50 9.65 13.96
C ASP A 96 -3.49 11.06 13.31
N LYS A 97 -4.42 11.36 12.39
CA LYS A 97 -4.51 12.67 11.69
C LYS A 97 -5.85 13.36 11.86
N ASP A 98 -6.97 12.63 11.81
CA ASP A 98 -8.31 13.21 11.80
C ASP A 98 -9.36 12.23 12.37
N THR A 99 -10.62 12.66 12.45
CA THR A 99 -11.75 11.81 12.83
C THR A 99 -12.84 11.88 11.78
N TYR A 100 -13.21 10.71 11.24
CA TYR A 100 -14.21 10.57 10.18
C TYR A 100 -15.48 9.96 10.74
N THR A 101 -16.63 10.48 10.31
CA THR A 101 -17.93 9.86 10.59
C THR A 101 -18.57 9.46 9.28
N LEU A 102 -18.95 8.19 9.17
CA LEU A 102 -19.51 7.59 7.97
C LEU A 102 -20.69 6.70 8.29
N VAL A 103 -21.43 6.27 7.27
CA VAL A 103 -22.53 5.31 7.43
C VAL A 103 -22.10 4.01 6.77
N LYS A 104 -22.07 2.91 7.52
CA LYS A 104 -21.73 1.58 6.99
C LYS A 104 -22.88 1.08 6.12
N LYS A 105 -22.76 1.14 4.79
CA LYS A 105 -23.77 0.63 3.86
C LYS A 105 -23.51 -0.82 3.44
N THR A 106 -22.25 -1.23 3.43
CA THR A 106 -21.82 -2.59 3.05
C THR A 106 -20.92 -3.20 4.12
N ASP A 107 -20.53 -4.47 3.94
CA ASP A 107 -19.62 -5.16 4.86
C ASP A 107 -18.24 -4.50 4.92
N HIS A 108 -17.84 -3.84 3.84
CA HIS A 108 -16.57 -3.15 3.73
C HIS A 108 -16.79 -1.63 3.62
N LEU A 109 -15.82 -0.86 4.09
CA LEU A 109 -15.88 0.60 4.02
C LEU A 109 -15.21 1.16 2.76
N GLY A 110 -14.68 0.27 1.91
CA GLY A 110 -13.76 0.61 0.82
C GLY A 110 -12.40 1.13 1.34
N ILE A 111 -12.00 0.72 2.55
CA ILE A 111 -10.67 0.98 3.11
C ILE A 111 -9.88 -0.31 3.01
N ILE A 112 -8.73 -0.27 2.36
CA ILE A 112 -7.78 -1.38 2.43
C ILE A 112 -6.75 -1.04 3.49
N VAL A 113 -6.64 -1.95 4.43
CA VAL A 113 -5.83 -1.80 5.63
C VAL A 113 -4.57 -2.66 5.58
N GLY A 114 -3.59 -2.34 6.42
CA GLY A 114 -2.48 -3.23 6.68
C GLY A 114 -1.68 -2.85 7.91
N GLU A 115 -0.60 -3.60 8.13
CA GLU A 115 0.27 -3.39 9.28
C GLU A 115 0.98 -2.03 9.25
N VAL A 116 1.23 -1.49 10.43
CA VAL A 116 1.97 -0.25 10.62
C VAL A 116 3.47 -0.50 10.41
N VAL A 117 4.07 0.26 9.50
CA VAL A 117 5.51 0.16 9.22
C VAL A 117 6.30 1.04 10.18
N ASN A 118 7.35 0.46 10.78
CA ASN A 118 8.13 1.11 11.83
C ASN A 118 9.38 1.88 11.35
N SER A 119 9.62 1.98 10.04
CA SER A 119 10.80 2.66 9.51
C SER A 119 10.58 3.18 8.08
N ASN A 120 11.48 4.05 7.62
CA ASN A 120 11.46 4.55 6.25
C ASN A 120 11.99 3.54 5.22
N ILE A 121 12.44 2.36 5.64
CA ILE A 121 13.04 1.37 4.75
C ILE A 121 11.94 0.72 3.92
N ARG A 122 12.05 0.89 2.60
CA ARG A 122 11.29 0.14 1.62
C ARG A 122 12.02 -1.17 1.35
N LYS A 123 11.40 -2.28 1.73
CA LYS A 123 11.95 -3.60 1.45
C LYS A 123 11.63 -3.92 0.00
N GLY A 124 12.60 -4.50 -0.70
CA GLY A 124 12.37 -5.06 -2.04
C GLY A 124 11.77 -6.46 -1.93
N LEU A 125 11.38 -7.01 -3.08
CA LEU A 125 10.90 -8.38 -3.22
C LEU A 125 11.81 -9.41 -2.53
N ASP A 126 13.13 -9.24 -2.61
CA ASP A 126 14.11 -10.17 -2.02
C ASP A 126 14.09 -10.17 -0.48
N LEU A 127 13.61 -9.09 0.15
CA LEU A 127 13.61 -8.91 1.61
C LEU A 127 12.22 -9.07 2.23
N GLU A 128 11.17 -8.68 1.51
CA GLU A 128 9.78 -8.77 1.97
C GLU A 128 9.09 -10.05 1.48
N GLY A 129 9.63 -10.68 0.44
CA GLY A 129 8.92 -11.69 -0.33
C GLY A 129 7.87 -11.07 -1.26
N GLY A 130 7.24 -11.89 -2.10
CA GLY A 130 6.22 -11.44 -3.05
C GLY A 130 6.33 -12.12 -4.40
N THR A 131 5.77 -11.49 -5.43
CA THR A 131 5.70 -12.07 -6.78
C THR A 131 6.13 -11.07 -7.85
N ARG A 132 6.92 -11.56 -8.81
CA ARG A 132 7.19 -10.87 -10.07
C ARG A 132 6.33 -11.45 -11.18
N VAL A 133 5.52 -10.61 -11.80
CA VAL A 133 4.63 -10.99 -12.90
C VAL A 133 5.10 -10.31 -14.18
N ILE A 134 5.13 -11.08 -15.27
CA ILE A 134 5.48 -10.59 -16.61
C ILE A 134 4.25 -10.83 -17.50
N LEU A 135 3.71 -9.75 -18.04
CA LEU A 135 2.50 -9.76 -18.85
C LEU A 135 2.81 -9.31 -20.27
N GLN A 136 2.27 -10.02 -21.25
CA GLN A 136 2.38 -9.65 -22.66
C GLN A 136 1.01 -9.15 -23.16
N PRO A 137 0.93 -7.95 -23.77
CA PRO A 137 -0.28 -7.52 -24.46
C PRO A 137 -0.65 -8.48 -25.59
N LYS A 138 -1.95 -8.74 -25.78
CA LYS A 138 -2.44 -9.61 -26.87
C LYS A 138 -2.17 -9.04 -28.26
N GLU A 139 -2.12 -7.72 -28.36
CA GLU A 139 -1.91 -6.99 -29.61
C GLU A 139 -0.72 -6.04 -29.45
N LYS A 140 -0.10 -5.66 -30.57
CA LYS A 140 0.94 -4.64 -30.55
C LYS A 140 0.33 -3.29 -30.20
N LEU A 141 0.85 -2.66 -29.15
CA LEU A 141 0.39 -1.36 -28.68
C LEU A 141 1.34 -0.27 -29.16
N THR A 142 0.81 0.93 -29.42
CA THR A 142 1.63 2.13 -29.54
C THR A 142 2.20 2.53 -28.18
N ASP A 143 3.24 3.37 -28.14
CA ASP A 143 3.80 3.84 -26.87
C ASP A 143 2.77 4.59 -26.00
N GLU A 144 1.86 5.33 -26.63
CA GLU A 144 0.76 6.00 -25.93
C GLU A 144 -0.22 5.00 -25.32
N GLN A 145 -0.65 4.00 -26.08
CA GLN A 145 -1.52 2.94 -25.58
C GLN A 145 -0.85 2.14 -24.46
N PHE A 146 0.46 1.90 -24.57
CA PHE A 146 1.22 1.22 -23.54
C PHE A 146 1.32 2.04 -22.26
N LYS A 147 1.53 3.36 -22.38
CA LYS A 147 1.50 4.27 -21.23
C LYS A 147 0.12 4.25 -20.56
N THR A 148 -0.96 4.34 -21.33
CA THR A 148 -2.32 4.21 -20.79
C THR A 148 -2.54 2.86 -20.10
N LEU A 149 -2.03 1.76 -20.67
CA LEU A 149 -2.08 0.45 -20.03
C LEU A 149 -1.37 0.45 -18.67
N MET A 150 -0.16 1.02 -18.60
CA MET A 150 0.59 1.14 -17.35
C MET A 150 -0.16 1.98 -16.31
N ASP A 151 -0.70 3.14 -16.70
CA ASP A 151 -1.46 4.03 -15.82
C ASP A 151 -2.72 3.32 -15.27
N VAL A 152 -3.42 2.54 -16.10
CA VAL A 152 -4.58 1.74 -15.68
C VAL A 152 -4.16 0.63 -14.71
N MET A 153 -3.06 -0.09 -14.98
CA MET A 153 -2.56 -1.12 -14.08
C MET A 153 -2.14 -0.52 -12.73
N GLU A 154 -1.48 0.62 -12.73
CA GLU A 154 -1.08 1.34 -11.52
C GLU A 154 -2.30 1.72 -10.67
N ASN A 155 -3.32 2.33 -11.29
CA ASN A 155 -4.54 2.72 -10.58
C ASN A 155 -5.27 1.51 -9.98
N ARG A 156 -5.31 0.39 -10.69
CA ARG A 156 -5.92 -0.84 -10.18
C ARG A 156 -5.16 -1.39 -8.99
N LEU A 157 -3.85 -1.55 -9.10
CA LEU A 157 -3.03 -2.06 -7.99
C LEU A 157 -3.12 -1.15 -6.77
N ASN A 158 -3.12 0.17 -6.98
CA ASN A 158 -3.35 1.16 -5.94
C ASN A 158 -4.73 0.96 -5.28
N ALA A 159 -5.80 0.76 -6.07
CA ALA A 159 -7.15 0.51 -5.54
C ALA A 159 -7.17 -0.71 -4.60
N PHE A 160 -6.40 -1.76 -4.91
CA PHE A 160 -6.23 -2.96 -4.09
C PHE A 160 -5.19 -2.83 -2.96
N GLY A 161 -4.73 -1.62 -2.67
CA GLY A 161 -3.84 -1.34 -1.53
C GLY A 161 -2.38 -1.73 -1.78
N LEU A 162 -2.06 -2.13 -3.01
CA LEU A 162 -0.71 -2.37 -3.49
C LEU A 162 -0.17 -1.06 -4.06
N SER A 163 0.03 -0.08 -3.18
CA SER A 163 0.60 1.20 -3.59
C SER A 163 2.09 1.07 -3.87
N ASP A 164 2.59 1.84 -4.85
CA ASP A 164 4.01 1.96 -5.15
C ASP A 164 4.63 0.69 -5.78
N VAL A 165 3.83 -0.05 -6.53
CA VAL A 165 4.29 -1.20 -7.33
C VAL A 165 5.10 -0.69 -8.54
N PRO A 166 6.38 -1.06 -8.69
CA PRO A 166 7.14 -0.71 -9.88
C PRO A 166 6.58 -1.45 -11.10
N ILE A 167 6.00 -0.69 -12.03
CA ILE A 167 5.53 -1.17 -13.34
C ILE A 167 6.53 -0.71 -14.40
N ARG A 168 7.06 -1.65 -15.19
CA ARG A 168 8.09 -1.36 -16.20
C ARG A 168 7.72 -1.93 -17.55
N LYS A 169 7.98 -1.16 -18.61
CA LYS A 169 8.03 -1.67 -19.99
C LYS A 169 9.35 -2.40 -20.21
N ALA A 170 9.29 -3.58 -20.80
CA ALA A 170 10.42 -4.32 -21.34
C ALA A 170 10.08 -4.77 -22.75
N SER A 171 11.08 -4.92 -23.62
CA SER A 171 10.89 -5.44 -24.97
C SER A 171 11.93 -6.51 -25.26
N ASP A 172 11.54 -7.57 -25.96
CA ASP A 172 12.49 -8.58 -26.43
C ASP A 172 13.18 -8.16 -27.75
N LEU A 173 14.14 -8.97 -28.20
CA LEU A 173 14.85 -8.76 -29.46
C LEU A 173 13.96 -8.99 -30.70
N LEU A 174 12.77 -9.56 -30.52
CA LEU A 174 11.78 -9.82 -31.57
C LEU A 174 10.74 -8.69 -31.68
N GLY A 175 10.83 -7.67 -30.82
CA GLY A 175 9.92 -6.52 -30.79
C GLY A 175 8.57 -6.82 -30.14
N ASN A 176 8.49 -7.83 -29.26
CA ASN A 176 7.35 -8.03 -28.37
C ASN A 176 7.55 -7.17 -27.12
N ASP A 177 6.50 -6.46 -26.74
CA ASP A 177 6.48 -5.65 -25.53
C ASP A 177 5.91 -6.45 -24.35
N PHE A 178 6.46 -6.19 -23.18
CA PHE A 178 6.10 -6.81 -21.91
C PHE A 178 5.92 -5.76 -20.84
N VAL A 179 4.97 -5.98 -19.95
CA VAL A 179 4.82 -5.26 -18.69
C VAL A 179 5.38 -6.14 -17.58
N ILE A 180 6.34 -5.63 -16.83
CA ILE A 180 6.89 -6.27 -15.64
C ILE A 180 6.32 -5.56 -14.43
N VAL A 181 5.70 -6.33 -13.54
CA VAL A 181 5.09 -5.87 -12.29
C VAL A 181 5.72 -6.64 -11.14
N GLU A 182 6.29 -5.94 -10.15
CA GLU A 182 6.87 -6.56 -8.96
C GLU A 182 6.08 -6.15 -7.72
N VAL A 183 5.36 -7.11 -7.13
CA VAL A 183 4.50 -6.84 -5.97
C VAL A 183 5.12 -7.49 -4.74
N ALA A 184 5.54 -6.67 -3.78
CA ALA A 184 6.03 -7.14 -2.49
C ALA A 184 4.85 -7.61 -1.62
N GLY A 185 5.01 -8.76 -0.96
CA GLY A 185 4.03 -9.27 -0.01
C GLY A 185 2.70 -9.78 -0.59
N ALA A 186 2.57 -9.94 -1.91
CA ALA A 186 1.39 -10.51 -2.56
C ALA A 186 1.72 -11.80 -3.35
N THR A 187 0.72 -12.68 -3.48
CA THR A 187 0.86 -13.92 -4.24
C THR A 187 0.63 -13.67 -5.74
N ARG A 188 0.96 -14.67 -6.58
CA ARG A 188 0.74 -14.57 -8.03
C ARG A 188 -0.74 -14.46 -8.34
N GLU A 189 -1.54 -15.27 -7.66
CA GLU A 189 -2.98 -15.42 -7.86
C GLU A 189 -3.68 -14.09 -7.58
N ASP A 190 -3.30 -13.41 -6.49
CA ASP A 190 -3.77 -12.05 -6.19
C ASP A 190 -3.47 -11.14 -7.38
N VAL A 191 -2.20 -11.01 -7.78
CA VAL A 191 -1.79 -10.09 -8.86
C VAL A 191 -2.47 -10.43 -10.20
N GLU A 192 -2.66 -11.71 -10.50
CA GLU A 192 -3.33 -12.17 -11.71
C GLU A 192 -4.81 -11.76 -11.71
N GLU A 193 -5.55 -11.98 -10.61
CA GLU A 193 -6.94 -11.53 -10.49
C GLU A 193 -7.07 -10.00 -10.61
N LEU A 194 -6.15 -9.28 -9.98
CA LEU A 194 -6.16 -7.83 -9.92
C LEU A 194 -5.82 -7.14 -11.25
N ILE A 195 -5.01 -7.78 -12.10
CA ILE A 195 -4.51 -7.18 -13.35
C ILE A 195 -5.16 -7.80 -14.60
N ALA A 196 -5.51 -9.09 -14.59
CA ALA A 196 -6.00 -9.79 -15.77
C ALA A 196 -7.48 -9.54 -16.08
N SER A 197 -8.28 -9.10 -15.11
CA SER A 197 -9.72 -8.85 -15.36
C SER A 197 -9.91 -7.62 -16.24
N GLN A 198 -10.75 -7.72 -17.28
CA GLN A 198 -11.06 -6.61 -18.19
C GLN A 198 -12.27 -5.84 -17.66
N GLY A 199 -12.08 -4.58 -17.26
CA GLY A 199 -13.17 -3.68 -16.81
C GLY A 199 -13.99 -3.12 -17.98
N LYS A 200 -14.69 -3.98 -18.73
CA LYS A 200 -15.52 -3.56 -19.86
C LYS A 200 -16.87 -3.05 -19.37
N PHE A 201 -17.08 -1.74 -19.42
CA PHE A 201 -18.38 -1.12 -19.18
C PHE A 201 -19.09 -0.82 -20.51
N GLU A 202 -20.29 -1.36 -20.70
CA GLU A 202 -21.17 -1.03 -21.82
C GLU A 202 -22.50 -0.50 -21.28
N ALA A 203 -22.80 0.78 -21.51
CA ALA A 203 -24.13 1.33 -21.29
C ALA A 203 -24.93 1.23 -22.59
N LYS A 204 -25.97 0.39 -22.60
CA LYS A 204 -26.92 0.30 -23.72
C LYS A 204 -28.15 1.11 -23.38
N ILE A 205 -28.46 2.10 -24.22
CA ILE A 205 -29.72 2.84 -24.16
C ILE A 205 -30.73 2.04 -24.98
N GLY A 206 -31.81 1.59 -24.34
CA GLY A 206 -32.97 0.96 -24.96
C GLY A 206 -34.13 1.93 -25.09
#